data_AF-A0A971TX03-F1
#
_entry.id   AF-A0A971TX03-F1
#
_cell.length_a   1.000
_cell.length_b   1.000
_cell.length_c   1.000
_cell.angle_alpha   90.00
_cell.angle_beta   90.00
_cell.angle_gamma   90.00
#
_symmetry.space_group_name_H-M   'P 1'
#
loop_
_entity.id
_entity.type
_entity.pdbx_description
1 polymer ?
#
loop_
_entity_poly.entity_id
_entity_poly.type
_entity_poly.pdbx_seq_one_letter_code
_entity_poly.pdbx_strand_id
1 'polypeptide(L)'
;MSVVILFATLLLPGCGIHTALVGNMAGHMTNVELARKNFKVVDKISGTSTATYIMGVGGLSHKALIEKAKADMFARNDLTGSSKAVVNVTVEEHIAAFLIFYVRRTVTVSAHVIEFTD
;
A
#
# COMPACT_ATOMS: atom_id res chain seq x y z
N MET A 1 -23.61 23.37 32.74
CA MET A 1 -22.52 22.37 32.60
C MET A 1 -22.65 21.48 31.36
N SER A 2 -23.85 21.28 30.76
CA SER A 2 -24.01 20.37 29.61
C SER A 2 -23.54 20.90 28.24
N VAL A 3 -23.59 22.22 27.99
CA VAL A 3 -23.30 22.77 26.63
C VAL A 3 -21.81 22.72 26.29
N VAL A 4 -20.93 22.95 27.28
CA VAL A 4 -19.47 22.91 27.08
C VAL A 4 -18.99 21.48 26.81
N ILE A 5 -19.62 20.49 27.44
CA ILE A 5 -19.30 19.07 27.24
C ILE A 5 -19.76 18.59 25.86
N LEU A 6 -20.92 19.06 25.38
CA LEU A 6 -21.43 18.74 24.05
C LEU A 6 -20.56 19.32 22.92
N PHE A 7 -19.92 20.46 23.14
CA PHE A 7 -18.98 21.06 22.18
C PHE A 7 -17.63 20.33 22.17
N ALA A 8 -17.18 19.83 23.33
CA ALA A 8 -15.91 19.10 23.46
C ALA A 8 -15.96 17.71 22.81
N THR A 9 -17.10 17.02 22.83
CA THR A 9 -17.25 15.70 22.20
C THR A 9 -17.29 15.75 20.67
N LEU A 10 -17.64 16.91 20.08
CA LEU A 10 -17.67 17.10 18.62
C LEU A 10 -16.26 17.26 18.00
N LEU A 11 -15.25 17.58 18.81
CA LEU A 11 -13.85 17.78 18.39
C LEU A 11 -12.99 16.51 18.43
N LEU A 12 -13.55 15.39 18.91
CA LEU A 12 -12.86 14.11 19.08
C LEU A 12 -13.05 13.04 17.98
N PRO A 13 -13.80 13.21 16.86
CA PRO A 13 -13.76 12.22 15.81
C PRO A 13 -12.41 12.33 15.09
N GLY A 14 -11.43 11.57 15.56
CA GLY A 14 -10.24 11.24 14.79
C GLY A 14 -10.67 10.45 13.57
N CYS A 15 -11.03 11.14 12.49
CA CYS A 15 -11.37 10.52 11.21
C CYS A 15 -10.11 9.90 10.61
N GLY A 16 -9.85 8.62 10.94
CA GLY A 16 -8.94 7.78 10.16
C GLY A 16 -9.65 7.37 8.86
N ILE A 17 -9.23 7.94 7.73
CA ILE A 17 -9.72 7.53 6.41
C ILE A 17 -8.79 6.43 5.91
N HIS A 18 -9.29 5.19 5.91
CA HIS A 18 -8.62 4.06 5.28
C HIS A 18 -9.15 3.93 3.85
N THR A 19 -8.27 4.12 2.85
CA THR A 19 -8.62 3.86 1.46
C THR A 19 -7.73 2.73 0.96
N ALA A 20 -8.31 1.54 0.82
CA ALA A 20 -7.67 0.47 0.09
C ALA A 20 -7.91 0.75 -1.39
N LEU A 21 -6.88 1.22 -2.11
CA LEU A 21 -6.95 1.37 -3.56
C LEU A 21 -6.80 -0.02 -4.19
N VAL A 22 -7.86 -0.82 -4.10
CA VAL A 22 -8.01 -2.09 -4.85
C VAL A 22 -8.44 -1.73 -6.27
N GLY A 23 -7.61 -0.95 -6.96
CA GLY A 23 -7.76 -0.65 -8.37
C GLY A 23 -6.70 -1.42 -9.12
N ASN A 24 -7.09 -2.43 -9.90
CA ASN A 24 -6.21 -3.05 -10.88
C ASN A 24 -6.00 -2.06 -12.05
N MET A 25 -5.29 -0.96 -11.79
CA MET A 25 -4.95 0.08 -12.78
C MET A 25 -3.75 -0.30 -13.65
N ALA A 26 -3.20 -1.51 -13.46
CA ALA A 26 -2.17 -2.07 -14.30
C ALA A 26 -2.75 -3.30 -14.99
N GLY A 27 -3.33 -3.10 -16.18
CA GLY A 27 -3.83 -4.14 -17.07
C GLY A 27 -2.72 -5.04 -17.64
N HIS A 28 -1.73 -5.43 -16.84
CA HIS A 28 -0.81 -6.51 -17.13
C HIS A 28 -1.48 -7.83 -16.74
N MET A 29 -2.56 -8.16 -17.44
CA MET A 29 -3.18 -9.47 -17.35
C MET A 29 -2.29 -10.44 -18.13
N THR A 30 -1.31 -11.05 -17.46
CA THR A 30 -0.66 -12.24 -18.00
C THR A 30 -1.73 -13.33 -18.03
N ASN A 31 -2.17 -13.74 -19.22
CA ASN A 31 -3.06 -14.87 -19.40
C ASN A 31 -2.32 -16.14 -18.99
N VAL A 32 -2.30 -16.43 -17.69
CA VAL A 32 -1.85 -17.71 -17.20
C VAL A 32 -3.00 -18.66 -17.48
N GLU A 33 -2.80 -19.59 -18.41
CA GLU A 33 -3.72 -20.70 -18.66
C GLU A 33 -3.84 -21.52 -17.36
N LEU A 34 -4.75 -21.09 -16.47
CA LEU A 34 -5.13 -21.74 -15.21
C LEU A 34 -5.69 -23.15 -15.44
N ALA A 35 -5.92 -23.54 -16.71
CA ALA A 35 -6.31 -24.86 -17.15
C ALA A 35 -5.26 -25.96 -16.84
N ARG A 36 -3.99 -25.59 -16.58
CA ARG A 36 -2.94 -26.53 -16.15
C ARG A 36 -2.21 -26.03 -14.90
N LYS A 37 -1.75 -26.95 -14.05
CA LYS A 37 -0.88 -26.67 -12.88
C LYS A 37 0.53 -26.25 -13.35
N ASN A 38 0.67 -25.02 -13.83
CA ASN A 38 1.93 -24.51 -14.39
C ASN A 38 2.65 -23.49 -13.49
N PHE A 39 2.08 -23.13 -12.33
CA PHE A 39 2.73 -22.21 -11.41
C PHE A 39 2.49 -22.59 -9.95
N LYS A 40 3.45 -22.22 -9.09
CA LYS A 40 3.36 -22.35 -7.64
C LYS A 40 3.55 -20.97 -7.01
N VAL A 41 2.71 -20.63 -6.03
CA VAL A 41 2.96 -19.47 -5.16
C VAL A 41 4.11 -19.82 -4.24
N VAL A 42 5.23 -19.13 -4.39
CA VAL A 42 6.46 -19.40 -3.65
C VAL A 42 6.55 -18.51 -2.42
N ASP A 43 6.19 -17.25 -2.55
CA ASP A 43 6.34 -16.29 -1.46
C ASP A 43 5.34 -15.12 -1.57
N LYS A 44 5.19 -14.39 -0.46
CA LYS A 44 4.45 -13.13 -0.39
C LYS A 44 5.39 -12.01 0.00
N ILE A 45 5.60 -11.08 -0.93
CA ILE A 45 6.49 -9.94 -0.74
C ILE A 45 5.69 -8.70 -0.34
N SER A 46 6.26 -7.86 0.53
CA SER A 46 5.65 -6.60 0.93
C SER A 46 6.68 -5.51 1.14
N GLY A 47 6.31 -4.28 0.84
CA GLY A 47 7.11 -3.08 1.03
C GLY A 47 6.26 -1.96 1.60
N THR A 48 6.88 -1.09 2.40
CA THR A 48 6.15 -0.01 3.10
C THR A 48 6.85 1.32 2.91
N SER A 49 6.07 2.39 2.74
CA SER A 49 6.60 3.75 2.67
C SER A 49 5.71 4.70 3.47
N THR A 50 6.33 5.58 4.25
CA THR A 50 5.61 6.56 5.08
C THR A 50 6.03 7.97 4.69
N ALA A 51 5.06 8.87 4.53
CA ALA A 51 5.26 10.32 4.51
C ALA A 51 4.54 10.98 5.67
N THR A 52 5.11 12.08 6.14
CA THR A 52 4.49 12.97 7.11
C THR A 52 4.34 14.34 6.49
N TYR A 53 3.14 14.89 6.57
CA TYR A 53 2.78 16.23 6.13
C TYR A 53 2.50 17.05 7.37
N ILE A 54 3.17 18.20 7.50
CA ILE A 54 3.01 19.11 8.63
C ILE A 54 2.39 20.40 8.06
N MET A 55 1.21 20.80 8.53
CA MET A 55 0.52 22.01 8.04
C MET A 55 0.29 22.03 6.52
N GLY A 56 0.13 20.86 5.89
CA GLY A 56 0.01 20.74 4.42
C GLY A 56 1.31 21.00 3.64
N VAL A 57 2.41 21.31 4.33
CA VAL A 57 3.74 21.53 3.75
C VAL A 57 4.66 20.38 4.14
N GLY A 58 5.28 19.77 3.15
CA GLY A 58 6.19 18.65 3.33
C GLY A 58 5.54 17.29 3.13
N GLY A 59 6.37 16.28 2.84
CA GLY A 59 5.96 14.95 2.42
C GLY A 59 6.39 14.65 0.98
N LEU A 60 6.72 13.39 0.69
CA LEU A 60 6.91 12.91 -0.69
C LEU A 60 5.59 13.01 -1.47
N SER A 61 5.63 13.14 -2.79
CA SER A 61 4.42 13.00 -3.60
C SER A 61 3.82 11.60 -3.41
N HIS A 62 2.49 11.48 -3.52
CA HIS A 62 1.80 10.18 -3.39
C HIS A 62 2.38 9.12 -4.34
N LYS A 63 2.69 9.53 -5.58
CA LYS A 63 3.42 8.70 -6.55
C LYS A 63 4.80 8.26 -6.04
N ALA A 64 5.57 9.18 -5.47
CA ALA A 64 6.89 8.83 -4.92
C ALA A 64 6.80 7.89 -3.71
N LEU A 65 5.71 7.93 -2.91
CA LEU A 65 5.49 6.96 -1.84
C LEU A 65 5.20 5.56 -2.36
N ILE A 66 4.35 5.46 -3.39
CA ILE A 66 4.07 4.19 -4.06
C ILE A 66 5.34 3.62 -4.68
N GLU A 67 6.09 4.43 -5.43
CA GLU A 67 7.33 3.99 -6.08
C GLU A 67 8.40 3.61 -5.05
N LYS A 68 8.49 4.32 -3.93
CA LYS A 68 9.39 3.95 -2.84
C LYS A 68 8.98 2.66 -2.14
N ALA A 69 7.68 2.43 -1.92
CA ALA A 69 7.17 1.17 -1.36
C ALA A 69 7.40 -0.01 -2.32
N LYS A 70 7.23 0.19 -3.62
CA LYS A 70 7.57 -0.82 -4.65
C LYS A 70 9.08 -1.08 -4.70
N ALA A 71 9.90 -0.04 -4.70
CA ALA A 71 11.36 -0.18 -4.69
C ALA A 71 11.84 -0.94 -3.45
N ASP A 72 11.29 -0.65 -2.27
CA ASP A 72 11.57 -1.40 -1.03
C ASP A 72 11.12 -2.87 -1.14
N MET A 73 9.95 -3.12 -1.74
CA MET A 73 9.46 -4.48 -1.99
C MET A 73 10.41 -5.28 -2.92
N PHE A 74 10.92 -4.67 -4.00
CA PHE A 74 11.85 -5.32 -4.92
C PHE A 74 13.29 -5.41 -4.36
N ALA A 75 13.76 -4.39 -3.63
CA ALA A 75 15.11 -4.39 -3.07
C ALA A 75 15.32 -5.49 -2.00
N ARG A 76 14.25 -5.86 -1.29
CA ARG A 76 14.28 -6.93 -0.28
C ARG A 76 14.23 -8.34 -0.88
N ASN A 77 13.85 -8.46 -2.15
CA ASN A 77 13.60 -9.74 -2.80
C ASN A 77 14.38 -9.79 -4.11
N ASP A 78 15.50 -10.51 -4.11
CA ASP A 78 16.28 -10.71 -5.32
C ASP A 78 15.52 -11.67 -6.25
N LEU A 79 14.75 -11.11 -7.17
CA LEU A 79 13.99 -11.86 -8.19
C LEU A 79 14.88 -12.23 -9.39
N THR A 80 16.18 -11.92 -9.33
CA THR A 80 17.13 -12.09 -10.41
C THR A 80 17.52 -13.56 -10.56
N GLY A 81 17.25 -14.17 -11.71
CA GLY A 81 17.81 -15.48 -12.08
C GLY A 81 16.86 -16.69 -12.08
N SER A 82 15.54 -16.51 -11.97
CA SER A 82 14.56 -17.61 -12.09
C SER A 82 13.27 -17.16 -12.79
N SER A 83 12.48 -18.11 -13.32
CA SER A 83 11.16 -17.86 -13.94
C SER A 83 10.10 -17.49 -12.90
N LYS A 84 10.35 -16.43 -12.13
CA LYS A 84 9.45 -15.89 -11.11
C LYS A 84 8.74 -14.65 -11.63
N ALA A 85 7.45 -14.54 -11.39
CA ALA A 85 6.66 -13.35 -11.68
C ALA A 85 5.98 -12.83 -10.42
N VAL A 86 5.88 -11.51 -10.31
CA VAL A 86 5.14 -10.83 -9.25
C VAL A 86 3.72 -10.60 -9.76
N VAL A 87 2.75 -11.20 -9.08
CA VAL A 87 1.33 -11.13 -9.41
C VAL A 87 0.51 -10.64 -8.23
N ASN A 88 -0.72 -10.19 -8.52
CA ASN A 88 -1.66 -9.72 -7.50
C ASN A 88 -1.06 -8.62 -6.60
N VAL A 89 -0.54 -7.57 -7.24
CA VAL A 89 0.01 -6.39 -6.55
C VAL A 89 -1.14 -5.57 -5.98
N THR A 90 -1.19 -5.44 -4.67
CA THR A 90 -2.20 -4.67 -3.93
C THR A 90 -1.52 -3.49 -3.24
N VAL A 91 -2.13 -2.31 -3.36
CA VAL A 91 -1.66 -1.08 -2.70
C VAL A 91 -2.68 -0.66 -1.64
N GLU A 92 -2.25 -0.61 -0.40
CA GLU A 92 -3.04 -0.18 0.75
C GLU A 92 -2.53 1.19 1.23
N GLU A 93 -3.43 2.17 1.38
CA GLU A 93 -3.09 3.50 1.91
C GLU A 93 -3.77 3.72 3.26
N HIS A 94 -2.94 3.87 4.29
CA HIS A 94 -3.34 4.23 5.64
C HIS A 94 -3.05 5.72 5.88
N ILE A 95 -4.10 6.51 6.06
CA ILE A 95 -3.99 7.94 6.38
C ILE A 95 -4.32 8.11 7.87
N ALA A 96 -3.30 8.38 8.67
CA ALA A 96 -3.43 8.74 10.07
C ALA A 96 -3.29 10.26 10.21
N ALA A 97 -4.41 10.95 10.43
CA ALA A 97 -4.42 12.37 10.76
C ALA A 97 -4.43 12.53 12.28
N PHE A 98 -3.41 13.20 12.83
CA PHE A 98 -3.34 13.57 14.23
C PHE A 98 -3.33 15.09 14.33
N LEU A 99 -4.42 15.66 14.85
CA LEU A 99 -4.68 17.11 14.80
C LEU A 99 -4.74 17.64 13.36
N ILE A 100 -5.26 18.86 13.19
CA ILE A 100 -5.37 19.50 11.86
C ILE A 100 -4.00 19.76 11.21
N PHE A 101 -2.91 19.57 11.97
CA PHE A 101 -1.56 19.96 11.61
C PHE A 101 -0.62 18.79 11.27
N TYR A 102 -0.91 17.56 11.67
CA TYR A 102 -0.07 16.40 11.34
C TYR A 102 -0.86 15.34 10.60
N VAL A 103 -0.51 15.12 9.33
CA VAL A 103 -1.08 14.04 8.53
C VAL A 103 0.04 13.07 8.18
N ARG A 104 -0.07 11.84 8.65
CA ARG A 104 0.82 10.74 8.30
C ARG A 104 0.13 9.86 7.26
N ARG A 105 0.78 9.65 6.13
CA ARG A 105 0.35 8.69 5.10
C ARG A 105 1.32 7.53 5.07
N THR A 106 0.80 6.32 5.23
CA THR A 106 1.55 5.09 5.12
C THR A 106 0.98 4.31 3.95
N VAL A 107 1.83 4.02 2.96
CA VAL A 107 1.50 3.19 1.80
C VAL A 107 2.17 1.84 1.98
N THR A 108 1.39 0.77 1.94
CA THR A 108 1.85 -0.60 1.98
C THR A 108 1.56 -1.25 0.65
N VAL A 109 2.57 -1.78 -0.02
CA VAL A 109 2.43 -2.54 -1.26
C VAL A 109 2.69 -4.00 -0.93
N SER A 110 1.79 -4.89 -1.31
CA SER A 110 1.96 -6.33 -1.15
C SER A 110 1.74 -7.04 -2.48
N ALA A 111 2.46 -8.13 -2.70
CA ALA A 111 2.31 -8.94 -3.91
C ALA A 111 2.67 -10.40 -3.65
N HIS A 112 2.25 -11.28 -4.55
CA HIS A 112 2.58 -12.69 -4.52
C HIS A 112 3.63 -13.00 -5.58
N VAL A 113 4.64 -13.77 -5.21
CA VAL A 113 5.64 -14.28 -6.13
C VAL A 113 5.21 -15.68 -6.57
N ILE A 114 4.95 -15.83 -7.85
CA ILE A 114 4.73 -17.14 -8.47
C ILE A 114 6.00 -17.57 -9.19
N GLU A 115 6.27 -18.86 -9.18
CA GLU A 115 7.30 -19.49 -9.98
C GLU A 115 6.63 -20.40 -11.00
N PHE A 116 7.03 -20.27 -12.26
CA PHE A 116 6.56 -21.14 -13.33
C PHE A 116 7.39 -22.43 -13.31
N THR A 117 6.69 -23.56 -13.32
CA THR A 117 7.30 -24.90 -13.20
C THR A 117 7.38 -25.63 -14.55
N ASP A 118 7.03 -24.95 -15.67
CA ASP A 118 6.98 -25.50 -17.03
C ASP A 118 7.68 -24.54 -18.01
#